data_AF-A0A6M4PEH1-F1
#
_entry.id   AF-A0A6M4PEH1-F1
#
_cell.length_a   1.000
_cell.length_b   1.000
_cell.length_c   1.000
_cell.angle_alpha   90.00
_cell.angle_beta   90.00
_cell.angle_gamma   90.00
#
_symmetry.space_group_name_H-M   'P 1'
#
loop_
_entity.id
_entity.type
_entity.pdbx_description
1 polymer ?
#
loop_
_entity_poly.entity_id
_entity_poly.type
_entity_poly.pdbx_seq_one_letter_code
_entity_poly.pdbx_strand_id
1 'polypeptide(L)'
;MSTGTKTLRVPAQLRKHVLRTVKPSTKGNRELLAACEAGARELEAQGRNNQNSIDLELTNEALGVLLGMARGWLDSDNGNEIMAAKSMLKFELEYEPDDPREIRHAVKMPNSAAGLFTPPYTTAFKRWSKDIPEPVRTEYRRMSWASNGLSGRITNETLGWFLEKLRHQWDHPTPAVQRAVRKFIKTYTEPYEQTQRLINGYLGTGEDEDQAPEPEPTDEPAAVEPERKRLVIIACGGKKSPAPGAIPADERYTGNYFRACLMAAEVMDGPTMILSAKYGLIPLTEEIPDYNVKMGEHLSVGYAFLFRQAERLGLLDAKVTVLGGQKYVSAVREIWPDAEAPLKGGIGQQLKQLAGIYQGEALEDDEDQEQKSAGPYPYEMKAGQLREVPGLPSRYSNTTKVIWFGGKAGRGHAEPGKWVKVKIIYTGDGRYDLTDLDTGESVMMCTLVTKIHWAPGNSDREFDQWQQKNRPEEVEAKPAAVESAPPGGFEVPPNFLELAAEGNTPQARAYWRRRCEEYRKTGK
;
A
#
# COMPACT_ATOMS: atom_id res chain seq x y z
N MET A 1 -34.69 18.84 -20.06
CA MET A 1 -33.80 17.83 -19.46
C MET A 1 -34.65 16.61 -19.13
N SER A 2 -34.33 15.45 -19.69
CA SER A 2 -35.04 14.20 -19.35
C SER A 2 -34.79 13.91 -17.87
N THR A 3 -35.83 13.81 -17.06
CA THR A 3 -35.73 13.33 -15.67
C THR A 3 -35.50 11.82 -15.71
N GLY A 4 -34.29 11.43 -16.10
CA GLY A 4 -33.91 10.02 -16.17
C GLY A 4 -34.01 9.41 -14.78
N THR A 5 -34.87 8.42 -14.61
CA THR A 5 -34.87 7.56 -13.43
C THR A 5 -33.81 6.48 -13.58
N LYS A 6 -33.17 6.09 -12.48
CA LYS A 6 -32.21 4.98 -12.41
C LYS A 6 -32.80 3.89 -11.52
N THR A 7 -32.83 2.65 -12.02
CA THR A 7 -33.34 1.50 -11.26
C THR A 7 -32.22 0.92 -10.40
N LEU A 8 -32.39 0.96 -9.08
CA LEU A 8 -31.35 0.55 -8.12
C LEU A 8 -31.89 -0.43 -7.09
N ARG A 9 -31.12 -1.49 -6.82
CA ARG A 9 -31.41 -2.49 -5.78
C ARG A 9 -31.17 -1.89 -4.39
N VAL A 10 -32.21 -1.40 -3.73
CA VAL A 10 -32.10 -0.74 -2.42
C VAL A 10 -32.24 -1.74 -1.26
N PRO A 11 -31.29 -1.78 -0.30
CA PRO A 11 -31.38 -2.63 0.88
C PRO A 11 -32.59 -2.31 1.76
N ALA A 12 -33.20 -3.35 2.33
CA ALA A 12 -34.38 -3.21 3.18
C ALA A 12 -34.16 -2.27 4.37
N GLN A 13 -32.97 -2.32 4.99
CA GLN A 13 -32.62 -1.47 6.12
C GLN A 13 -32.71 0.01 5.76
N LEU A 14 -32.13 0.39 4.62
CA LEU A 14 -32.09 1.76 4.14
C LEU A 14 -33.49 2.25 3.77
N ARG A 15 -34.26 1.43 3.03
CA ARG A 15 -35.66 1.74 2.69
C ARG A 15 -36.52 1.94 3.94
N LYS A 16 -36.40 1.05 4.94
CA LYS A 16 -37.11 1.17 6.22
C LYS A 16 -36.67 2.40 7.02
N HIS A 17 -35.39 2.76 6.96
CA HIS A 17 -34.91 3.99 7.57
C HIS A 17 -35.56 5.21 6.92
N VAL A 18 -35.57 5.27 5.57
CA VAL A 18 -36.22 6.35 4.82
C VAL A 18 -37.67 6.53 5.27
N LEU A 19 -38.46 5.46 5.24
CA LEU A 19 -39.88 5.48 5.63
C LEU A 19 -40.11 5.95 7.08
N ARG A 20 -39.14 5.78 7.96
CA ARG A 20 -39.26 6.12 9.39
C ARG A 20 -38.78 7.52 9.72
N THR A 21 -37.71 7.98 9.07
CA THR A 21 -36.95 9.16 9.52
C THR A 21 -37.02 10.34 8.56
N VAL A 22 -37.28 10.10 7.27
CA VAL A 22 -37.16 11.13 6.24
C VAL A 22 -38.41 11.98 6.20
N LYS A 23 -38.21 13.29 6.36
CA LYS A 23 -39.27 14.28 6.20
C LYS A 23 -39.29 14.80 4.74
N PRO A 24 -40.46 14.96 4.11
CA PRO A 24 -40.60 15.40 2.71
C PRO A 24 -40.31 16.90 2.47
N SER A 25 -39.21 17.43 3.03
CA SER A 25 -38.86 18.85 2.97
C SER A 25 -38.33 19.29 1.60
N THR A 26 -37.45 18.49 0.98
CA THR A 26 -36.89 18.75 -0.36
C THR A 26 -37.59 17.90 -1.41
N LYS A 27 -37.41 18.23 -2.70
CA LYS A 27 -37.95 17.44 -3.81
C LYS A 27 -37.33 16.03 -3.82
N GLY A 28 -36.00 15.91 -3.76
CA GLY A 28 -35.32 14.62 -3.54
C GLY A 28 -35.84 13.80 -2.34
N ASN A 29 -36.13 14.42 -1.19
CA ASN A 29 -36.72 13.70 -0.05
C ASN A 29 -38.12 13.16 -0.35
N ARG A 30 -38.96 13.96 -1.03
CA ARG A 30 -40.31 13.54 -1.44
C ARG A 30 -40.27 12.39 -2.43
N GLU A 31 -39.42 12.49 -3.44
CA GLU A 31 -39.27 11.48 -4.48
C GLU A 31 -38.70 10.18 -3.92
N LEU A 32 -37.69 10.26 -3.04
CA LEU A 32 -37.14 9.08 -2.37
C LEU A 32 -38.16 8.41 -1.46
N LEU A 33 -38.92 9.18 -0.69
CA LEU A 33 -39.97 8.65 0.18
C LEU A 33 -41.07 7.95 -0.64
N ALA A 34 -41.55 8.58 -1.70
CA ALA A 34 -42.55 8.02 -2.61
C ALA A 34 -42.07 6.73 -3.27
N ALA A 35 -40.82 6.68 -3.74
CA ALA A 35 -40.22 5.46 -4.30
C ALA A 35 -40.14 4.33 -3.26
N CYS A 36 -39.75 4.66 -2.02
CA CYS A 36 -39.68 3.67 -0.93
C CYS A 36 -41.07 3.13 -0.52
N GLU A 37 -42.10 3.98 -0.55
CA GLU A 37 -43.50 3.59 -0.31
C GLU A 37 -44.05 2.71 -1.45
N ALA A 38 -43.75 3.06 -2.70
CA ALA A 38 -44.10 2.24 -3.87
C ALA A 38 -43.46 0.85 -3.78
N GLY A 39 -42.15 0.77 -3.51
CA GLY A 39 -41.46 -0.51 -3.36
C GLY A 39 -41.92 -1.31 -2.13
N ALA A 40 -42.41 -0.65 -1.06
CA ALA A 40 -43.02 -1.34 0.07
C ALA A 40 -44.34 -2.04 -0.33
N ARG A 41 -45.21 -1.32 -1.06
CA ARG A 41 -46.46 -1.88 -1.60
C ARG A 41 -46.20 -3.00 -2.59
N GLU A 42 -45.15 -2.89 -3.40
CA GLU A 42 -44.77 -3.94 -4.34
C GLU A 42 -44.30 -5.23 -3.64
N LEU A 43 -43.49 -5.11 -2.57
CA LEU A 43 -43.12 -6.30 -1.76
C LEU A 43 -44.34 -6.98 -1.16
N GLU A 44 -45.29 -6.20 -0.65
CA GLU A 44 -46.55 -6.73 -0.10
C GLU A 44 -47.39 -7.44 -1.16
N ALA A 45 -47.53 -6.86 -2.35
CA ALA A 45 -48.22 -7.48 -3.48
C ALA A 45 -47.54 -8.78 -3.94
N GLN A 46 -46.21 -8.88 -3.81
CA GLN A 46 -45.43 -10.10 -4.08
C GLN A 46 -45.48 -11.14 -2.94
N GLY A 47 -46.18 -10.86 -1.83
CA GLY A 47 -46.18 -11.74 -0.64
C GLY A 47 -44.83 -11.81 0.06
N ARG A 48 -43.95 -10.84 -0.17
CA ARG A 48 -42.59 -10.78 0.35
C ARG A 48 -42.53 -9.91 1.62
N ASN A 49 -41.71 -10.31 2.59
CA ASN A 49 -41.52 -9.55 3.82
C ASN A 49 -40.84 -8.19 3.52
N ASN A 50 -41.22 -7.15 4.27
CA ASN A 50 -40.61 -5.83 4.31
C ASN A 50 -39.09 -5.85 4.67
N GLN A 51 -38.53 -6.99 5.07
CA GLN A 51 -37.10 -7.22 5.26
C GLN A 51 -36.33 -7.51 3.95
N ASN A 52 -37.02 -7.67 2.82
CA ASN A 52 -36.39 -7.93 1.54
C ASN A 52 -35.94 -6.64 0.84
N SER A 53 -34.81 -6.72 0.13
CA SER A 53 -34.37 -5.67 -0.81
C SER A 53 -35.25 -5.70 -2.07
N ILE A 54 -35.42 -4.53 -2.67
CA ILE A 54 -36.21 -4.34 -3.90
C ILE A 54 -35.52 -3.33 -4.82
N ASP A 55 -35.76 -3.45 -6.12
CA ASP A 55 -35.33 -2.48 -7.11
C ASP A 55 -36.28 -1.26 -7.07
N LEU A 56 -35.71 -0.07 -6.92
CA LEU A 56 -36.45 1.20 -6.88
C LEU A 56 -36.05 2.05 -8.09
N GLU A 57 -37.02 2.68 -8.73
CA GLU A 57 -36.75 3.75 -9.69
C GLU A 57 -36.53 5.05 -8.93
N LEU A 58 -35.29 5.55 -8.99
CA LEU A 58 -34.89 6.76 -8.29
C LEU A 58 -34.56 7.86 -9.30
N THR A 59 -35.14 9.04 -9.09
CA THR A 59 -34.64 10.26 -9.74
C THR A 59 -33.24 10.55 -9.24
N ASN A 60 -32.52 11.41 -9.98
CA ASN A 60 -31.20 11.84 -9.58
C ASN A 60 -31.23 12.54 -8.19
N GLU A 61 -32.18 13.43 -7.92
CA GLU A 61 -32.34 14.05 -6.60
C GLU A 61 -32.60 13.03 -5.48
N ALA A 62 -33.46 12.03 -5.72
CA ALA A 62 -33.73 10.97 -4.75
C ALA A 62 -32.48 10.11 -4.47
N LEU A 63 -31.70 9.82 -5.52
CA LEU A 63 -30.43 9.10 -5.40
C LEU A 63 -29.40 9.90 -4.58
N GLY A 64 -29.29 11.21 -4.80
CA GLY A 64 -28.41 12.10 -4.02
C GLY A 64 -28.71 12.04 -2.52
N VAL A 65 -29.99 12.12 -2.15
CA VAL A 65 -30.46 11.98 -0.76
C VAL A 65 -30.12 10.61 -0.18
N LEU A 66 -30.36 9.54 -0.95
CA LEU A 66 -30.11 8.16 -0.53
C LEU A 66 -28.60 7.90 -0.28
N LEU A 67 -27.75 8.40 -1.17
CA LEU A 67 -26.29 8.34 -1.02
C LEU A 67 -25.82 9.17 0.18
N GLY A 68 -26.44 10.33 0.42
CA GLY A 68 -26.20 11.14 1.63
C GLY A 68 -26.43 10.35 2.92
N MET A 69 -27.54 9.61 3.00
CA MET A 69 -27.86 8.74 4.15
C MET A 69 -26.89 7.55 4.25
N ALA A 70 -26.59 6.89 3.14
CA ALA A 70 -25.64 5.79 3.10
C ALA A 70 -24.26 6.22 3.62
N ARG A 71 -23.78 7.41 3.27
CA ARG A 71 -22.51 7.95 3.82
C ARG A 71 -22.57 8.13 5.34
N GLY A 72 -23.69 8.64 5.87
CA GLY A 72 -23.88 8.78 7.32
C GLY A 72 -23.87 7.46 8.09
N TRP A 73 -24.18 6.35 7.42
CA TRP A 73 -24.18 5.00 8.01
C TRP A 73 -22.82 4.31 8.01
N LEU A 74 -21.81 4.85 7.32
CA LEU A 74 -20.46 4.29 7.37
C LEU A 74 -19.83 4.38 8.77
N ASP A 75 -20.24 5.36 9.56
CA ASP A 75 -19.79 5.59 10.94
C ASP A 75 -20.72 4.94 11.98
N SER A 76 -21.69 4.12 11.55
CA SER A 76 -22.63 3.47 12.47
C SER A 76 -21.98 2.30 13.22
N ASP A 77 -22.29 2.15 14.51
CA ASP A 77 -21.90 0.96 15.28
C ASP A 77 -22.68 -0.31 14.85
N ASN A 78 -23.71 -0.16 14.01
CA ASN A 78 -24.52 -1.24 13.50
C ASN A 78 -23.94 -1.81 12.19
N GLY A 79 -23.35 -3.01 12.26
CA GLY A 79 -22.77 -3.68 11.09
C GLY A 79 -23.74 -3.84 9.90
N ASN A 80 -25.05 -3.97 10.13
CA ASN A 80 -26.02 -4.06 9.05
C ASN A 80 -26.20 -2.73 8.30
N GLU A 81 -26.10 -1.59 9.00
CA GLU A 81 -26.16 -0.26 8.40
C GLU A 81 -24.92 -0.01 7.55
N ILE A 82 -23.73 -0.37 8.06
CA ILE A 82 -22.48 -0.30 7.30
C ILE A 82 -22.57 -1.12 6.00
N MET A 83 -23.09 -2.36 6.07
CA MET A 83 -23.20 -3.22 4.88
C MET A 83 -24.22 -2.67 3.87
N ALA A 84 -25.37 -2.17 4.33
CA ALA A 84 -26.35 -1.51 3.47
C ALA A 84 -25.75 -0.25 2.82
N ALA A 85 -25.03 0.57 3.58
CA ALA A 85 -24.33 1.76 3.08
C ALA A 85 -23.34 1.42 1.97
N LYS A 86 -22.43 0.47 2.24
CA LYS A 86 -21.44 0.01 1.25
C LYS A 86 -22.10 -0.49 -0.04
N SER A 87 -23.22 -1.19 0.07
CA SER A 87 -23.95 -1.71 -1.10
C SER A 87 -24.55 -0.59 -1.98
N MET A 88 -24.85 0.58 -1.41
CA MET A 88 -25.35 1.73 -2.15
C MET A 88 -24.25 2.61 -2.73
N LEU A 89 -23.15 2.78 -2.01
CA LEU A 89 -22.07 3.69 -2.42
C LEU A 89 -21.36 3.28 -3.72
N LYS A 90 -21.51 2.02 -4.15
CA LYS A 90 -21.05 1.59 -5.49
C LYS A 90 -21.72 2.37 -6.63
N PHE A 91 -22.95 2.85 -6.44
CA PHE A 91 -23.71 3.61 -7.44
C PHE A 91 -23.38 5.11 -7.43
N GLU A 92 -22.45 5.56 -6.59
CA GLU A 92 -22.02 6.96 -6.54
C GLU A 92 -21.27 7.39 -7.82
N LEU A 93 -20.72 6.45 -8.59
CA LEU A 93 -20.17 6.74 -9.93
C LEU A 93 -21.25 7.02 -10.97
N GLU A 94 -22.44 6.44 -10.78
CA GLU A 94 -23.58 6.64 -11.66
C GLU A 94 -24.39 7.87 -11.27
N TYR A 95 -24.03 8.58 -10.20
CA TYR A 95 -24.73 9.78 -9.76
C TYR A 95 -24.21 11.02 -10.51
N GLU A 96 -25.09 11.68 -11.26
CA GLU A 96 -24.78 12.85 -12.09
C GLU A 96 -25.60 14.03 -11.59
N PRO A 97 -25.21 14.70 -10.49
CA PRO A 97 -26.05 15.67 -9.80
C PRO A 97 -26.54 16.80 -10.71
N ASP A 98 -27.80 17.20 -10.53
CA ASP A 98 -28.40 18.33 -11.27
C ASP A 98 -27.73 19.66 -10.88
N ASP A 99 -27.26 19.76 -9.61
CA ASP A 99 -26.46 20.87 -9.12
C ASP A 99 -24.96 20.52 -9.23
N PRO A 100 -24.18 21.24 -10.05
CA PRO A 100 -22.76 20.95 -10.24
C PRO A 100 -21.93 21.08 -8.95
N ARG A 101 -22.44 21.78 -7.91
CA ARG A 101 -21.78 21.87 -6.59
C ARG A 101 -21.76 20.53 -5.86
N GLU A 102 -22.68 19.63 -6.19
CA GLU A 102 -22.76 18.30 -5.61
C GLU A 102 -21.86 17.27 -6.33
N ILE A 103 -21.19 17.67 -7.42
CA ILE A 103 -20.22 16.82 -8.13
C ILE A 103 -19.09 16.43 -7.17
N ARG A 104 -18.81 15.12 -7.12
CA ARG A 104 -17.80 14.55 -6.23
C ARG A 104 -16.65 13.91 -6.99
N HIS A 105 -15.45 14.38 -6.70
CA HIS A 105 -14.19 13.90 -7.26
C HIS A 105 -13.67 12.72 -6.46
N ALA A 106 -13.30 11.64 -7.15
CA ALA A 106 -12.58 10.53 -6.53
C ALA A 106 -11.11 10.92 -6.33
N VAL A 107 -10.71 11.05 -5.08
CA VAL A 107 -9.40 11.56 -4.70
C VAL A 107 -8.59 10.47 -4.02
N LYS A 108 -7.33 10.31 -4.47
CA LYS A 108 -6.31 9.46 -3.86
C LYS A 108 -5.06 10.30 -3.66
N MET A 109 -4.68 10.50 -2.40
CA MET A 109 -3.52 11.28 -2.01
C MET A 109 -2.45 10.34 -1.43
N PRO A 110 -1.21 10.37 -1.96
CA PRO A 110 -0.13 9.54 -1.43
C PRO A 110 0.16 9.82 0.05
N ASN A 111 0.61 8.81 0.80
CA ASN A 111 0.90 8.93 2.24
C ASN A 111 1.79 10.13 2.61
N SER A 112 2.81 10.44 1.79
CA SER A 112 3.70 11.58 2.04
C SER A 112 3.00 12.94 1.96
N ALA A 113 2.00 13.09 1.10
CA ALA A 113 1.18 14.30 1.05
C ALA A 113 0.04 14.26 2.08
N ALA A 114 -0.57 13.08 2.29
CA ALA A 114 -1.63 12.89 3.28
C ALA A 114 -1.14 13.22 4.70
N GLY A 115 0.12 12.92 5.01
CA GLY A 115 0.77 13.26 6.28
C GLY A 115 0.78 14.75 6.63
N LEU A 116 0.59 15.65 5.65
CA LEU A 116 0.43 17.09 5.88
C LEU A 116 -0.94 17.43 6.49
N PHE A 117 -1.90 16.53 6.37
CA PHE A 117 -3.27 16.68 6.85
C PHE A 117 -3.55 15.77 8.05
N THR A 118 -2.95 14.56 8.08
CA THR A 118 -3.12 13.62 9.18
C THR A 118 -2.76 14.32 10.49
N PRO A 119 -3.67 14.40 11.48
CA PRO A 119 -3.32 15.01 12.75
C PRO A 119 -2.27 14.10 13.40
N PRO A 120 -1.02 14.52 13.63
CA PRO A 120 -0.32 13.93 14.75
C PRO A 120 -1.03 14.46 15.99
N TYR A 121 -0.86 13.78 17.11
CA TYR A 121 -1.27 14.21 18.44
C TYR A 121 -0.72 15.59 18.85
N THR A 122 -1.12 16.67 18.18
CA THR A 122 -0.63 18.02 18.39
C THR A 122 -1.81 18.99 18.50
N THR A 123 -1.65 19.92 19.41
CA THR A 123 -2.52 21.07 19.67
C THR A 123 -2.73 21.95 18.42
N ALA A 124 -1.91 21.81 17.37
CA ALA A 124 -2.03 22.53 16.12
C ALA A 124 -3.30 22.20 15.33
N PHE A 125 -3.70 20.92 15.26
CA PHE A 125 -4.94 20.53 14.56
C PHE A 125 -6.19 21.08 15.26
N LYS A 126 -6.21 21.15 16.60
CA LYS A 126 -7.30 21.82 17.36
C LYS A 126 -7.37 23.32 17.08
N ARG A 127 -6.25 23.95 16.72
CA ARG A 127 -6.20 25.37 16.33
C ARG A 127 -6.71 25.55 14.91
N TRP A 128 -6.26 24.69 14.00
CA TRP A 128 -6.60 24.72 12.57
C TRP A 128 -8.03 24.29 12.30
N SER A 129 -8.59 23.38 13.10
CA SER A 129 -9.93 22.86 12.87
C SER A 129 -10.99 23.96 12.87
N LYS A 130 -10.77 25.07 13.59
CA LYS A 130 -11.68 26.22 13.60
C LYS A 130 -11.76 26.95 12.26
N ASP A 131 -10.67 26.95 11.49
CA ASP A 131 -10.55 27.67 10.22
C ASP A 131 -10.91 26.78 9.00
N ILE A 132 -11.13 25.48 9.22
CA ILE A 132 -11.60 24.57 8.17
C ILE A 132 -13.10 24.80 7.96
N PRO A 133 -13.56 25.12 6.74
CA PRO A 133 -14.98 25.21 6.42
C PRO A 133 -15.73 23.93 6.84
N GLU A 134 -16.96 24.08 7.34
CA GLU A 134 -17.74 22.92 7.80
C GLU A 134 -17.99 21.85 6.71
N PRO A 135 -18.22 22.21 5.43
CA PRO A 135 -18.31 21.23 4.34
C PRO A 135 -17.04 20.39 4.22
N VAL A 136 -15.87 21.05 4.16
CA VAL A 136 -14.55 20.42 4.12
C VAL A 136 -14.37 19.49 5.30
N ARG A 137 -14.65 19.96 6.52
CA ARG A 137 -14.49 19.18 7.76
C ARG A 137 -15.35 17.92 7.77
N THR A 138 -16.59 18.03 7.28
CA THR A 138 -17.52 16.90 7.20
C THR A 138 -17.02 15.84 6.24
N GLU A 139 -16.55 16.23 5.05
CA GLU A 139 -16.04 15.30 4.05
C GLU A 139 -14.71 14.68 4.48
N TYR A 140 -13.83 15.49 5.07
CA TYR A 140 -12.56 15.06 5.62
C TYR A 140 -12.69 13.89 6.61
N ARG A 141 -13.69 13.95 7.51
CA ARG A 141 -14.00 12.87 8.46
C ARG A 141 -14.48 11.59 7.80
N ARG A 142 -15.09 11.69 6.62
CA ARG A 142 -15.63 10.56 5.85
C ARG A 142 -14.58 9.91 4.93
N MET A 143 -13.43 10.56 4.73
CA MET A 143 -12.35 9.99 3.93
C MET A 143 -11.68 8.82 4.67
N SER A 144 -11.17 7.86 3.93
CA SER A 144 -10.39 6.75 4.46
C SER A 144 -8.95 7.20 4.69
N TRP A 145 -8.48 7.06 5.93
CA TRP A 145 -7.12 7.35 6.36
C TRP A 145 -6.41 6.02 6.61
N ALA A 146 -5.61 5.57 5.65
CA ALA A 146 -4.85 4.33 5.75
C ALA A 146 -3.34 4.60 5.72
N SER A 147 -2.54 3.59 6.06
CA SER A 147 -1.07 3.71 6.05
C SER A 147 -0.48 4.00 4.66
N ASN A 148 -1.23 3.73 3.60
CA ASN A 148 -0.86 4.02 2.22
C ASN A 148 -1.32 5.42 1.74
N GLY A 149 -2.04 6.17 2.57
CA GLY A 149 -2.46 7.54 2.30
C GLY A 149 -3.94 7.79 2.54
N LEU A 150 -4.44 8.81 1.86
CA LEU A 150 -5.82 9.29 1.99
C LEU A 150 -6.59 8.95 0.73
N SER A 151 -7.80 8.42 0.87
CA SER A 151 -8.70 8.23 -0.26
C SER A 151 -10.15 8.54 0.10
N GLY A 152 -10.92 9.03 -0.86
CA GLY A 152 -12.32 9.35 -0.65
C GLY A 152 -12.95 10.08 -1.83
N ARG A 153 -14.22 10.44 -1.68
CA ARG A 153 -14.96 11.23 -2.67
C ARG A 153 -15.39 12.53 -2.05
N ILE A 154 -14.95 13.64 -2.63
CA ILE A 154 -15.09 14.98 -2.06
C ILE A 154 -15.71 15.93 -3.09
N THR A 155 -16.43 16.94 -2.60
CA THR A 155 -17.00 18.00 -3.43
C THR A 155 -15.92 18.89 -4.04
N ASN A 156 -16.31 19.70 -5.02
CA ASN A 156 -15.40 20.67 -5.65
C ASN A 156 -14.81 21.68 -4.63
N GLU A 157 -15.61 22.10 -3.64
CA GLU A 157 -15.17 23.01 -2.57
C GLU A 157 -14.02 22.40 -1.76
N THR A 158 -14.19 21.14 -1.32
CA THR A 158 -13.15 20.42 -0.56
C THR A 158 -11.92 20.13 -1.41
N LEU A 159 -12.10 19.81 -2.70
CA LEU A 159 -10.97 19.62 -3.60
C LEU A 159 -10.18 20.92 -3.80
N GLY A 160 -10.87 22.04 -4.02
CA GLY A 160 -10.24 23.36 -4.11
C GLY A 160 -9.43 23.71 -2.86
N TRP A 161 -10.01 23.43 -1.67
CA TRP A 161 -9.31 23.61 -0.40
C TRP A 161 -8.02 22.77 -0.31
N PHE A 162 -8.04 21.49 -0.71
CA PHE A 162 -6.83 20.66 -0.73
C PHE A 162 -5.78 21.19 -1.71
N LEU A 163 -6.19 21.58 -2.91
CA LEU A 163 -5.30 22.13 -3.94
C LEU A 163 -4.63 23.41 -3.44
N GLU A 164 -5.37 24.33 -2.83
CA GLU A 164 -4.85 25.56 -2.24
C GLU A 164 -3.79 25.25 -1.16
N LYS A 165 -4.12 24.36 -0.20
CA LYS A 165 -3.17 24.01 0.87
C LYS A 165 -1.92 23.32 0.35
N LEU A 166 -2.04 22.46 -0.65
CA LEU A 166 -0.90 21.76 -1.25
C LEU A 166 -0.03 22.69 -2.10
N ARG A 167 -0.59 23.73 -2.73
CA ARG A 167 0.22 24.74 -3.45
C ARG A 167 1.22 25.44 -2.55
N HIS A 168 0.87 25.69 -1.27
CA HIS A 168 1.82 26.21 -0.29
C HIS A 168 2.95 25.23 0.08
N GLN A 169 2.82 23.96 -0.29
CA GLN A 169 3.80 22.89 -0.04
C GLN A 169 4.54 22.47 -1.32
N TRP A 170 4.45 23.28 -2.39
CA TRP A 170 5.05 22.97 -3.70
C TRP A 170 6.58 22.75 -3.64
N ASP A 171 7.26 23.48 -2.76
CA ASP A 171 8.70 23.40 -2.52
C ASP A 171 9.02 22.85 -1.12
N HIS A 172 8.27 21.84 -0.70
CA HIS A 172 8.50 21.17 0.57
C HIS A 172 9.94 20.58 0.65
N PRO A 173 10.66 20.74 1.78
CA PRO A 173 12.07 20.35 1.90
C PRO A 173 12.29 18.83 1.74
N THR A 174 11.29 18.02 2.06
CA THR A 174 11.35 16.56 1.85
C THR A 174 10.96 16.19 0.41
N PRO A 175 11.88 15.61 -0.40
CA PRO A 175 11.61 15.32 -1.83
C PRO A 175 10.40 14.40 -2.07
N ALA A 176 10.17 13.43 -1.17
CA ALA A 176 9.03 12.53 -1.26
C ALA A 176 7.67 13.23 -1.09
N VAL A 177 7.62 14.28 -0.24
CA VAL A 177 6.43 15.12 -0.07
C VAL A 177 6.29 16.02 -1.29
N GLN A 178 7.37 16.67 -1.72
CA GLN A 178 7.39 17.54 -2.89
C GLN A 178 6.84 16.84 -4.16
N ARG A 179 7.33 15.61 -4.45
CA ARG A 179 6.83 14.82 -5.58
C ARG A 179 5.36 14.47 -5.45
N ALA A 180 4.91 14.06 -4.27
CA ALA A 180 3.51 13.72 -4.03
C ALA A 180 2.58 14.93 -4.15
N VAL A 181 2.98 16.09 -3.64
CA VAL A 181 2.29 17.38 -3.77
C VAL A 181 2.14 17.75 -5.25
N ARG A 182 3.24 17.74 -6.01
CA ARG A 182 3.23 18.09 -7.43
C ARG A 182 2.35 17.14 -8.25
N LYS A 183 2.46 15.82 -7.99
CA LYS A 183 1.62 14.81 -8.63
C LYS A 183 0.14 15.06 -8.34
N PHE A 184 -0.22 15.28 -7.07
CA PHE A 184 -1.60 15.54 -6.68
C PHE A 184 -2.18 16.80 -7.37
N ILE A 185 -1.44 17.92 -7.34
CA ILE A 185 -1.87 19.16 -7.98
C ILE A 185 -2.04 18.94 -9.49
N LYS A 186 -1.06 18.32 -10.16
CA LYS A 186 -1.13 18.02 -11.59
C LYS A 186 -2.36 17.18 -11.94
N THR A 187 -2.63 16.14 -11.15
CA THR A 187 -3.75 15.20 -11.40
C THR A 187 -5.12 15.84 -11.21
N TYR A 188 -5.29 16.72 -10.21
CA TYR A 188 -6.62 17.16 -9.80
C TYR A 188 -6.96 18.62 -10.14
N THR A 189 -6.03 19.41 -10.67
CA THR A 189 -6.32 20.81 -11.07
C THR A 189 -7.34 20.88 -12.21
N GLU A 190 -7.17 20.11 -13.27
CA GLU A 190 -8.08 20.15 -14.42
C GLU A 190 -9.52 19.70 -14.06
N PRO A 191 -9.75 18.55 -13.37
CA PRO A 191 -11.09 18.17 -12.92
C PRO A 191 -11.76 19.22 -12.03
N TYR A 192 -10.99 19.85 -11.14
CA TYR A 192 -11.46 20.94 -10.28
C TYR A 192 -11.92 22.15 -11.10
N GLU A 193 -11.11 22.61 -12.05
CA GLU A 193 -11.42 23.75 -12.90
C GLU A 193 -12.63 23.49 -13.80
N GLN A 194 -12.75 22.29 -14.38
CA GLN A 194 -13.91 21.90 -15.18
C GLN A 194 -15.21 21.99 -14.37
N THR A 195 -15.22 21.44 -13.15
CA THR A 195 -16.39 21.52 -12.27
C THR A 195 -16.64 22.94 -11.78
N GLN A 196 -15.58 23.73 -11.51
CA GLN A 196 -15.72 25.13 -11.11
C GLN A 196 -16.38 25.97 -12.20
N ARG A 197 -16.07 25.74 -13.49
CA ARG A 197 -16.74 26.41 -14.61
C ARG A 197 -18.23 26.09 -14.66
N LEU A 198 -18.61 24.82 -14.43
CA LEU A 198 -20.01 24.42 -14.34
C LEU A 198 -20.73 25.11 -13.17
N ILE A 199 -20.08 25.21 -12.01
CA ILE A 199 -20.62 25.92 -10.84
C ILE A 199 -20.83 27.40 -11.15
N ASN A 200 -19.85 28.07 -11.75
CA ASN A 200 -19.94 29.49 -12.09
C ASN A 200 -21.07 29.76 -13.10
N GLY A 201 -21.19 28.92 -14.14
CA GLY A 201 -22.29 29.00 -15.10
C GLY A 201 -23.67 28.74 -14.46
N TYR A 202 -23.75 27.78 -13.53
CA TYR A 202 -24.99 27.46 -12.82
C TYR A 202 -25.45 28.59 -11.88
N LEU A 203 -24.52 29.26 -11.19
CA LEU A 203 -24.84 30.36 -10.29
C LEU A 203 -25.16 31.68 -11.02
N GLY A 204 -24.99 31.73 -12.35
CA GLY A 204 -25.17 32.95 -13.12
C GLY A 204 -24.20 34.07 -12.72
N THR A 205 -23.09 33.72 -12.06
CA THR A 205 -22.05 34.67 -11.62
C THR A 205 -20.98 34.90 -12.69
N GLY A 206 -21.19 34.36 -13.90
CA GLY A 206 -20.30 34.61 -15.02
C GLY A 206 -20.53 36.01 -15.57
N GLU A 207 -19.57 36.90 -15.35
CA GLU A 207 -19.32 38.08 -16.20
C GLU A 207 -18.76 37.67 -17.58
N ASP A 208 -18.75 36.36 -17.90
CA ASP A 208 -18.09 35.74 -19.05
C ASP A 208 -19.02 35.42 -20.23
N GLU A 209 -20.24 35.98 -20.31
CA GLU A 209 -21.04 35.86 -21.55
C GLU A 209 -20.39 36.61 -22.74
N ASP A 210 -19.43 37.52 -22.48
CA ASP A 210 -18.70 38.29 -23.51
C ASP A 210 -17.24 37.84 -23.72
N GLN A 211 -16.80 36.73 -23.12
CA GLN A 211 -15.51 36.09 -23.42
C GLN A 211 -15.69 34.62 -23.82
N ALA A 212 -16.56 34.37 -24.80
CA ALA A 212 -16.27 33.29 -25.72
C ALA A 212 -14.91 33.64 -26.38
N PRO A 213 -13.89 32.77 -26.38
CA PRO A 213 -12.68 33.06 -27.11
C PRO A 213 -13.06 33.35 -28.56
N GLU A 214 -12.82 34.58 -29.01
CA GLU A 214 -12.90 34.91 -30.43
C GLU A 214 -12.09 33.84 -31.17
N PRO A 215 -12.63 33.23 -32.25
CA PRO A 215 -11.84 32.34 -33.06
C PRO A 215 -10.65 33.15 -33.59
N GLU A 216 -9.46 32.85 -33.05
CA GLU A 216 -8.19 33.37 -33.51
C GLU A 216 -8.17 33.31 -35.05
N PRO A 217 -7.71 34.38 -35.72
CA PRO A 217 -7.67 34.43 -37.17
C PRO A 217 -6.92 33.21 -37.69
N THR A 218 -7.60 32.48 -38.57
CA THR A 218 -7.09 31.28 -39.23
C THR A 218 -6.01 31.70 -40.22
N ASP A 219 -4.79 31.85 -39.72
CA ASP A 219 -3.60 31.64 -40.52
C ASP A 219 -3.64 30.16 -40.95
N GLU A 220 -3.74 29.95 -42.26
CA GLU A 220 -3.69 28.62 -42.88
C GLU A 220 -2.51 27.83 -42.29
N PRO A 221 -2.76 26.69 -41.61
CA PRO A 221 -1.67 25.95 -41.02
C PRO A 221 -0.85 25.35 -42.17
N ALA A 222 0.37 25.86 -42.32
CA ALA A 222 1.46 25.12 -42.95
C ALA A 222 1.40 23.69 -42.40
N ALA A 223 1.32 22.70 -43.29
CA ALA A 223 1.11 21.30 -42.97
C ALA A 223 1.92 20.85 -41.73
N VAL A 224 1.28 20.85 -40.57
CA VAL A 224 1.85 20.31 -39.34
C VAL A 224 1.78 18.81 -39.53
N GLU A 225 2.94 18.16 -39.69
CA GLU A 225 2.99 16.70 -39.68
C GLU A 225 2.29 16.19 -38.41
N PRO A 226 1.40 15.18 -38.50
CA PRO A 226 0.65 14.72 -37.36
C PRO A 226 1.60 14.35 -36.21
N GLU A 227 1.44 14.98 -35.05
CA GLU A 227 2.29 14.72 -33.89
C GLU A 227 2.24 13.23 -33.55
N ARG A 228 3.37 12.54 -33.69
CA ARG A 228 3.48 11.12 -33.35
C ARG A 228 3.17 10.93 -31.87
N LYS A 229 2.27 9.98 -31.56
CA LYS A 229 1.95 9.62 -30.17
C LYS A 229 3.22 9.24 -29.41
N ARG A 230 3.45 9.80 -28.23
CA ARG A 230 4.59 9.43 -27.39
C ARG A 230 4.26 8.18 -26.57
N LEU A 231 5.25 7.33 -26.32
CA LEU A 231 5.08 6.12 -25.51
C LEU A 231 6.34 5.85 -24.70
N VAL A 232 6.18 5.58 -23.41
CA VAL A 232 7.26 5.15 -22.53
C VAL A 232 7.09 3.66 -22.22
N ILE A 233 8.12 2.86 -22.49
CA ILE A 233 8.13 1.42 -22.21
C ILE A 233 9.12 1.12 -21.10
N ILE A 234 8.68 0.46 -20.03
CA ILE A 234 9.55 0.05 -18.91
C ILE A 234 9.71 -1.47 -18.88
N ALA A 235 10.90 -1.96 -18.50
CA ALA A 235 11.13 -3.40 -18.33
C ALA A 235 10.44 -3.94 -17.08
N CYS A 236 9.84 -5.14 -17.14
CA CYS A 236 9.05 -5.71 -16.04
C CYS A 236 9.81 -6.05 -14.75
N GLY A 237 11.15 -6.07 -14.75
CA GLY A 237 11.93 -6.44 -13.55
C GLY A 237 11.84 -7.93 -13.18
N GLY A 238 12.84 -8.41 -12.44
CA GLY A 238 12.92 -9.82 -12.03
C GLY A 238 12.04 -10.14 -10.81
N LYS A 239 12.19 -9.32 -9.76
CA LYS A 239 11.56 -9.48 -8.45
C LYS A 239 10.06 -9.14 -8.50
N LYS A 240 9.24 -10.03 -7.96
CA LYS A 240 7.77 -9.93 -7.97
C LYS A 240 7.18 -10.12 -6.58
N SER A 241 6.00 -9.56 -6.36
CA SER A 241 5.19 -9.80 -5.17
C SER A 241 4.75 -11.26 -5.11
N PRO A 242 4.90 -11.95 -3.96
CA PRO A 242 4.42 -13.32 -3.76
C PRO A 242 2.91 -13.38 -3.47
N ALA A 243 2.20 -12.25 -3.52
CA ALA A 243 0.76 -12.20 -3.28
C ALA A 243 0.02 -13.15 -4.25
N PRO A 244 -0.91 -13.98 -3.75
CA PRO A 244 -1.64 -14.94 -4.57
C PRO A 244 -2.61 -14.24 -5.53
N GLY A 245 -3.03 -14.96 -6.58
CA GLY A 245 -4.00 -14.47 -7.56
C GLY A 245 -3.39 -13.53 -8.61
N ALA A 246 -4.22 -12.94 -9.45
CA ALA A 246 -3.83 -11.88 -10.37
C ALA A 246 -3.96 -10.53 -9.63
N ILE A 247 -2.95 -9.67 -9.75
CA ILE A 247 -2.93 -8.32 -9.15
C ILE A 247 -2.36 -7.34 -10.19
N PRO A 248 -2.62 -6.03 -10.08
CA PRO A 248 -2.10 -5.03 -11.01
C PRO A 248 -0.59 -5.16 -11.25
N ALA A 249 -0.15 -4.95 -12.50
CA ALA A 249 1.23 -5.17 -12.90
C ALA A 249 2.23 -4.27 -12.14
N ASP A 250 1.86 -3.02 -11.88
CA ASP A 250 2.64 -2.09 -11.05
C ASP A 250 2.77 -2.51 -9.58
N GLU A 251 1.83 -3.31 -9.07
CA GLU A 251 1.91 -3.97 -7.75
C GLU A 251 2.64 -5.32 -7.81
N ARG A 252 2.55 -6.03 -8.94
CA ARG A 252 3.21 -7.31 -9.15
C ARG A 252 4.73 -7.16 -9.17
N TYR A 253 5.27 -6.17 -9.87
CA TYR A 253 6.71 -6.01 -10.01
C TYR A 253 7.26 -5.12 -8.89
N THR A 254 8.13 -5.70 -8.04
CA THR A 254 8.54 -5.07 -6.78
C THR A 254 10.02 -4.72 -6.71
N GLY A 255 10.81 -5.10 -7.72
CA GLY A 255 12.25 -4.82 -7.76
C GLY A 255 12.59 -3.32 -7.84
N ASN A 256 13.70 -2.94 -7.22
CA ASN A 256 14.20 -1.57 -7.17
C ASN A 256 14.44 -1.01 -8.58
N TYR A 257 14.99 -1.83 -9.49
CA TYR A 257 15.18 -1.42 -10.88
C TYR A 257 13.86 -1.12 -11.60
N PHE A 258 12.83 -1.96 -11.43
CA PHE A 258 11.49 -1.69 -11.98
C PHE A 258 10.91 -0.38 -11.42
N ARG A 259 10.99 -0.20 -10.09
CA ARG A 259 10.50 1.01 -9.43
C ARG A 259 11.22 2.27 -9.92
N ALA A 260 12.53 2.21 -10.12
CA ALA A 260 13.30 3.32 -10.66
C ALA A 260 12.89 3.66 -12.11
N CYS A 261 12.69 2.64 -12.97
CA CYS A 261 12.15 2.84 -14.32
C CYS A 261 10.75 3.47 -14.29
N LEU A 262 9.87 3.00 -13.40
CA LEU A 262 8.52 3.54 -13.24
C LEU A 262 8.55 5.00 -12.78
N MET A 263 9.36 5.34 -11.77
CA MET A 263 9.53 6.72 -11.28
C MET A 263 10.06 7.66 -12.38
N ALA A 264 11.01 7.19 -13.19
CA ALA A 264 11.50 7.94 -14.34
C ALA A 264 10.42 8.11 -15.41
N ALA A 265 9.65 7.06 -15.71
CA ALA A 265 8.56 7.12 -16.68
C ALA A 265 7.44 8.10 -16.26
N GLU A 266 7.14 8.21 -14.96
CA GLU A 266 6.11 9.12 -14.44
C GLU A 266 6.41 10.61 -14.69
N VAL A 267 7.67 10.99 -14.86
CA VAL A 267 8.08 12.38 -15.17
C VAL A 267 8.32 12.61 -16.65
N MET A 268 8.23 11.58 -17.48
CA MET A 268 8.35 11.65 -18.93
C MET A 268 6.98 11.91 -19.58
N ASP A 269 7.01 12.32 -20.84
CA ASP A 269 5.81 12.58 -21.62
C ASP A 269 5.31 11.32 -22.34
N GLY A 270 3.99 11.11 -22.31
CA GLY A 270 3.31 9.96 -22.90
C GLY A 270 2.88 8.85 -21.92
N PRO A 271 1.93 7.99 -22.32
CA PRO A 271 1.52 6.81 -21.55
C PRO A 271 2.68 5.87 -21.27
N THR A 272 2.64 5.21 -20.11
CA THR A 272 3.62 4.19 -19.70
C THR A 272 3.04 2.79 -19.88
N MET A 273 3.79 1.91 -20.53
CA MET A 273 3.50 0.47 -20.62
C MET A 273 4.68 -0.36 -20.11
N ILE A 274 4.38 -1.54 -19.57
CA ILE A 274 5.38 -2.50 -19.13
C ILE A 274 5.61 -3.49 -20.28
N LEU A 275 6.86 -3.68 -20.68
CA LEU A 275 7.25 -4.82 -21.50
C LEU A 275 7.50 -6.02 -20.58
N SER A 276 6.50 -6.89 -20.47
CA SER A 276 6.53 -8.17 -19.76
C SER A 276 7.13 -9.26 -20.64
N ALA A 277 8.07 -10.04 -20.06
CA ALA A 277 8.64 -11.18 -20.77
C ALA A 277 7.60 -12.24 -21.15
N LYS A 278 6.51 -12.39 -20.37
CA LYS A 278 5.46 -13.40 -20.62
C LYS A 278 4.24 -12.83 -21.36
N TYR A 279 3.90 -11.57 -21.09
CA TYR A 279 2.62 -10.97 -21.52
C TYR A 279 2.79 -9.88 -22.60
N GLY A 280 4.02 -9.48 -22.92
CA GLY A 280 4.27 -8.42 -23.88
C GLY A 280 3.98 -7.04 -23.32
N LEU A 281 3.39 -6.16 -24.12
CA LEU A 281 3.06 -4.78 -23.76
C LEU A 281 1.76 -4.73 -22.96
N ILE A 282 1.87 -4.50 -21.66
CA ILE A 282 0.73 -4.41 -20.74
C ILE A 282 0.67 -3.03 -20.07
N PRO A 283 -0.52 -2.45 -19.83
CA PRO A 283 -0.66 -1.26 -18.99
C PRO A 283 -0.33 -1.56 -17.53
N LEU A 284 -0.02 -0.51 -16.77
CA LEU A 284 0.33 -0.61 -15.34
C LEU A 284 -0.75 -1.34 -14.51
N THR A 285 -2.02 -1.14 -14.87
CA THR A 285 -3.18 -1.67 -14.14
C THR A 285 -3.61 -3.07 -14.57
N GLU A 286 -2.93 -3.71 -15.54
CA GLU A 286 -3.31 -5.06 -15.97
C GLU A 286 -3.08 -6.07 -14.86
N GLU A 287 -4.12 -6.82 -14.49
CA GLU A 287 -4.01 -7.85 -13.47
C GLU A 287 -3.27 -9.08 -14.01
N ILE A 288 -2.10 -9.37 -13.44
CA ILE A 288 -1.26 -10.49 -13.85
C ILE A 288 -1.00 -11.46 -12.70
N PRO A 289 -1.06 -12.78 -12.95
CA PRO A 289 -0.66 -13.77 -11.96
C PRO A 289 0.87 -13.77 -11.78
N ASP A 290 1.35 -14.41 -10.72
CA ASP A 290 2.78 -14.61 -10.54
C ASP A 290 3.36 -15.51 -11.65
N TYR A 291 4.61 -15.22 -12.04
CA TYR A 291 5.33 -15.97 -13.06
C TYR A 291 6.85 -15.74 -12.99
N ASN A 292 7.60 -16.73 -13.46
CA ASN A 292 9.06 -16.67 -13.52
C ASN A 292 9.56 -16.98 -14.94
N VAL A 293 9.53 -15.96 -15.81
CA VAL A 293 10.04 -16.00 -17.19
C VAL A 293 10.88 -14.75 -17.39
N LYS A 294 12.11 -14.88 -17.89
CA LYS A 294 12.96 -13.73 -18.26
C LYS A 294 12.92 -13.47 -19.75
N MET A 295 13.20 -12.22 -20.14
CA MET A 295 13.24 -11.83 -21.54
C MET A 295 14.34 -12.61 -22.28
N GLY A 296 13.98 -13.22 -23.42
CA GLY A 296 14.86 -14.05 -24.24
C GLY A 296 14.97 -15.50 -23.78
N GLU A 297 14.25 -15.93 -22.73
CA GLU A 297 14.16 -17.33 -22.34
C GLU A 297 13.04 -18.06 -23.10
N HIS A 298 13.04 -19.39 -23.00
CA HIS A 298 11.94 -20.21 -23.44
C HIS A 298 10.64 -19.75 -22.75
N LEU A 299 9.55 -19.61 -23.53
CA LEU A 299 8.26 -19.03 -23.12
C LEU A 299 8.21 -17.50 -23.03
N SER A 300 9.31 -16.79 -23.35
CA SER A 300 9.22 -15.34 -23.51
C SER A 300 8.53 -14.95 -24.83
N VAL A 301 7.88 -13.78 -24.82
CA VAL A 301 7.22 -13.23 -26.01
C VAL A 301 8.24 -12.96 -27.12
N GLY A 302 7.87 -13.31 -28.35
CA GLY A 302 8.68 -13.03 -29.54
C GLY A 302 8.17 -11.82 -30.33
N TYR A 303 8.97 -11.39 -31.31
CA TYR A 303 8.69 -10.29 -32.21
C TYR A 303 7.24 -10.28 -32.75
N ALA A 304 6.81 -11.38 -33.38
CA ALA A 304 5.50 -11.47 -34.03
C ALA A 304 4.31 -11.34 -33.05
N PHE A 305 4.53 -11.62 -31.76
CA PHE A 305 3.53 -11.38 -30.72
C PHE A 305 3.46 -9.88 -30.38
N LEU A 306 4.61 -9.28 -30.11
CA LEU A 306 4.71 -7.87 -29.75
C LEU A 306 4.27 -6.94 -30.89
N PHE A 307 4.63 -7.24 -32.15
CA PHE A 307 4.23 -6.47 -33.32
C PHE A 307 2.70 -6.41 -33.46
N ARG A 308 2.02 -7.58 -33.37
CA ARG A 308 0.55 -7.65 -33.42
C ARG A 308 -0.13 -6.95 -32.25
N GLN A 309 0.53 -6.91 -31.09
CA GLN A 309 0.02 -6.18 -29.93
C GLN A 309 0.14 -4.67 -30.15
N ALA A 310 1.29 -4.19 -30.63
CA ALA A 310 1.51 -2.79 -30.98
C ALA A 310 0.56 -2.31 -32.08
N GLU A 311 0.33 -3.13 -33.11
CA GLU A 311 -0.65 -2.88 -34.18
C GLU A 311 -2.07 -2.72 -33.63
N ARG A 312 -2.53 -3.67 -32.81
CA ARG A 312 -3.87 -3.64 -32.20
C ARG A 312 -4.09 -2.42 -31.30
N LEU A 313 -3.04 -1.96 -30.64
CA LEU A 313 -3.06 -0.78 -29.78
C LEU A 313 -2.91 0.53 -30.57
N GLY A 314 -2.67 0.48 -31.89
CA GLY A 314 -2.43 1.66 -32.71
C GLY A 314 -1.18 2.42 -32.31
N LEU A 315 -0.11 1.69 -31.95
CA LEU A 315 1.16 2.21 -31.44
C LEU A 315 2.32 2.06 -32.44
N LEU A 316 2.11 1.51 -33.63
CA LEU A 316 3.20 1.30 -34.60
C LEU A 316 3.91 2.61 -34.97
N ASP A 317 3.17 3.72 -35.08
CA ASP A 317 3.73 5.03 -35.42
C ASP A 317 4.14 5.87 -34.20
N ALA A 318 4.20 5.27 -33.01
CA ALA A 318 4.53 5.98 -31.78
C ALA A 318 6.01 6.37 -31.69
N LYS A 319 6.30 7.54 -31.13
CA LYS A 319 7.65 7.92 -30.69
C LYS A 319 7.94 7.26 -29.34
N VAL A 320 8.79 6.23 -29.36
CA VAL A 320 9.02 5.37 -28.18
C VAL A 320 10.29 5.74 -27.43
N THR A 321 10.19 5.80 -26.10
CA THR A 321 11.35 5.75 -25.19
C THR A 321 11.31 4.48 -24.34
N VAL A 322 12.40 3.73 -24.29
CA VAL A 322 12.50 2.49 -23.51
C VAL A 322 13.46 2.64 -22.31
N LEU A 323 12.96 2.30 -21.13
CA LEU A 323 13.71 2.27 -19.87
C LEU A 323 13.87 0.81 -19.42
N GLY A 324 14.98 0.21 -19.80
CA GLY A 324 15.28 -1.18 -19.44
C GLY A 324 16.66 -1.64 -19.87
N GLY A 325 17.01 -2.86 -19.46
CA GLY A 325 18.25 -3.50 -19.86
C GLY A 325 18.28 -3.87 -21.35
N GLN A 326 19.47 -4.19 -21.87
CA GLN A 326 19.74 -4.37 -23.30
C GLN A 326 18.77 -5.33 -24.01
N LYS A 327 18.36 -6.43 -23.36
CA LYS A 327 17.41 -7.40 -23.95
C LYS A 327 16.04 -6.77 -24.25
N TYR A 328 15.56 -5.88 -23.37
CA TYR A 328 14.31 -5.17 -23.58
C TYR A 328 14.45 -4.11 -24.66
N VAL A 329 15.57 -3.37 -24.67
CA VAL A 329 15.88 -2.38 -25.71
C VAL A 329 15.93 -3.03 -27.09
N SER A 330 16.58 -4.19 -27.22
CA SER A 330 16.60 -4.96 -28.47
C SER A 330 15.20 -5.36 -28.93
N ALA A 331 14.37 -5.93 -28.04
CA ALA A 331 13.01 -6.33 -28.39
C ALA A 331 12.11 -5.15 -28.81
N VAL A 332 12.25 -3.99 -28.15
CA VAL A 332 11.52 -2.76 -28.54
C VAL A 332 11.98 -2.27 -29.91
N ARG A 333 13.29 -2.29 -30.18
CA ARG A 333 13.87 -1.80 -31.44
C ARG A 333 13.57 -2.65 -32.65
N GLU A 334 13.14 -3.89 -32.47
CA GLU A 334 12.63 -4.70 -33.58
C GLU A 334 11.31 -4.12 -34.14
N ILE A 335 10.51 -3.45 -33.31
CA ILE A 335 9.22 -2.85 -33.69
C ILE A 335 9.38 -1.35 -33.99
N TRP A 336 10.14 -0.65 -33.14
CA TRP A 336 10.41 0.78 -33.26
C TRP A 336 11.92 1.01 -33.41
N PRO A 337 12.47 0.94 -34.63
CA PRO A 337 13.91 1.06 -34.87
C PRO A 337 14.52 2.37 -34.36
N ASP A 338 13.72 3.43 -34.28
CA ASP A 338 14.08 4.77 -33.80
C ASP A 338 13.85 4.95 -32.29
N ALA A 339 13.52 3.90 -31.53
CA ALA A 339 13.27 3.99 -30.10
C ALA A 339 14.49 4.53 -29.31
N GLU A 340 14.23 5.58 -28.53
CA GLU A 340 15.19 6.21 -27.63
C GLU A 340 15.45 5.29 -26.43
N ALA A 341 16.73 5.04 -26.11
CA ALA A 341 17.14 4.22 -24.97
C ALA A 341 18.19 5.00 -24.17
N PRO A 342 17.77 5.87 -23.23
CA PRO A 342 18.69 6.80 -22.54
C PRO A 342 19.63 6.08 -21.56
N LEU A 343 19.27 4.88 -21.11
CA LEU A 343 20.03 4.14 -20.10
C LEU A 343 21.23 3.40 -20.71
N LYS A 344 22.43 3.64 -20.17
CA LYS A 344 23.68 2.99 -20.59
C LYS A 344 24.40 2.33 -19.41
N GLY A 345 25.21 1.31 -19.69
CA GLY A 345 26.06 0.66 -18.69
C GLY A 345 25.35 -0.40 -17.84
N GLY A 346 25.95 -0.75 -16.70
CA GLY A 346 25.43 -1.76 -15.77
C GLY A 346 24.26 -1.26 -14.90
N ILE A 347 23.57 -2.16 -14.18
CA ILE A 347 22.35 -1.86 -13.42
C ILE A 347 22.56 -0.68 -12.45
N GLY A 348 23.62 -0.67 -11.64
CA GLY A 348 23.93 0.46 -10.74
C GLY A 348 24.13 1.81 -11.46
N GLN A 349 24.76 1.82 -12.64
CA GLN A 349 24.91 3.05 -13.44
C GLN A 349 23.58 3.52 -14.01
N GLN A 350 22.72 2.58 -14.41
CA GLN A 350 21.38 2.87 -14.90
C GLN A 350 20.48 3.40 -13.78
N LEU A 351 20.55 2.84 -12.56
CA LEU A 351 19.83 3.35 -11.38
C LEU A 351 20.19 4.81 -11.08
N LYS A 352 21.47 5.18 -11.23
CA LYS A 352 21.93 6.58 -11.11
C LYS A 352 21.38 7.48 -12.23
N GLN A 353 21.35 6.99 -13.48
CA GLN A 353 20.75 7.73 -14.60
C GLN A 353 19.25 7.95 -14.41
N LEU A 354 18.52 6.91 -13.98
CA LEU A 354 17.10 6.98 -13.65
C LEU A 354 16.84 8.01 -12.55
N ALA A 355 17.65 8.01 -11.50
CA ALA A 355 17.58 9.01 -10.43
C ALA A 355 17.79 10.45 -10.91
N GLY A 356 18.68 10.64 -11.89
CA GLY A 356 18.84 11.92 -12.58
C GLY A 356 17.59 12.36 -13.33
N ILE A 357 16.87 11.43 -13.98
CA ILE A 357 15.64 11.71 -14.73
C ILE A 357 14.53 12.20 -13.78
N TYR A 358 14.27 11.49 -12.67
CA TYR A 358 13.22 11.89 -11.71
C TYR A 358 13.68 12.84 -10.61
N GLN A 359 14.92 13.35 -10.69
CA GLN A 359 15.53 14.28 -9.73
C GLN A 359 15.46 13.78 -8.27
N GLY A 360 15.87 12.53 -8.04
CA GLY A 360 15.92 11.95 -6.69
C GLY A 360 17.21 11.18 -6.40
N GLU A 361 17.22 10.44 -5.30
CA GLU A 361 18.34 9.59 -4.90
C GLU A 361 18.27 8.23 -5.60
N ALA A 362 19.42 7.72 -6.05
CA ALA A 362 19.48 6.42 -6.69
C ALA A 362 19.10 5.30 -5.71
N LEU A 363 18.14 4.47 -6.11
CA LEU A 363 17.85 3.23 -5.40
C LEU A 363 19.08 2.31 -5.48
N GLU A 364 19.30 1.55 -4.42
CA GLU A 364 20.34 0.53 -4.40
C GLU A 364 19.90 -0.67 -5.24
N ASP A 365 20.89 -1.34 -5.84
CA ASP A 365 20.65 -2.60 -6.55
C ASP A 365 20.17 -3.67 -5.55
N ASP A 366 19.08 -4.37 -5.88
CA ASP A 366 18.56 -5.46 -5.05
C ASP A 366 19.63 -6.57 -4.90
N GLU A 367 20.46 -6.79 -5.92
CA GLU A 367 21.55 -7.78 -5.90
C GLU A 367 22.66 -7.39 -4.90
N ASP A 368 22.98 -6.09 -4.83
CA ASP A 368 23.95 -5.56 -3.86
C ASP A 368 23.38 -5.58 -2.43
N GLN A 369 22.06 -5.40 -2.25
CA GLN A 369 21.43 -5.50 -0.94
C GLN A 369 21.40 -6.93 -0.43
N GLU A 370 21.14 -7.94 -1.27
CA GLU A 370 21.24 -9.34 -0.87
C GLU A 370 22.68 -9.71 -0.46
N GLN A 371 23.71 -9.08 -1.06
CA GLN A 371 25.11 -9.27 -0.66
C GLN A 371 25.54 -8.43 0.56
N LYS A 372 25.01 -7.21 0.76
CA LYS A 372 25.36 -6.32 1.89
C LYS A 372 24.52 -6.56 3.15
N SER A 373 23.31 -7.11 3.02
CA SER A 373 22.49 -7.54 4.16
C SER A 373 22.99 -8.84 4.80
N ALA A 374 23.98 -9.49 4.17
CA ALA A 374 24.86 -10.43 4.85
C ALA A 374 25.74 -9.66 5.86
N GLY A 375 25.19 -9.43 7.06
CA GLY A 375 26.01 -9.25 8.25
C GLY A 375 26.97 -10.45 8.45
N PRO A 376 27.73 -10.53 9.56
CA PRO A 376 28.73 -11.59 9.78
C PRO A 376 28.17 -13.03 9.82
N TYR A 377 26.87 -13.22 9.58
CA TYR A 377 26.17 -14.48 9.47
C TYR A 377 25.50 -14.55 8.08
N PRO A 378 25.81 -15.56 7.24
CA PRO A 378 25.17 -15.73 5.92
C PRO A 378 23.68 -16.13 5.98
N TYR A 379 23.07 -16.07 7.16
CA TYR A 379 21.67 -16.41 7.41
C TYR A 379 21.11 -15.50 8.51
N GLU A 380 19.89 -14.99 8.28
CA GLU A 380 19.12 -14.23 9.27
C GLU A 380 18.82 -15.14 10.46
N MET A 381 19.64 -15.04 11.52
CA MET A 381 19.41 -15.74 12.78
C MET A 381 18.09 -15.24 13.39
N LYS A 382 17.18 -16.16 13.70
CA LYS A 382 15.87 -15.83 14.26
C LYS A 382 15.77 -16.30 15.70
N ALA A 383 15.37 -15.40 16.59
CA ALA A 383 14.98 -15.70 17.95
C ALA A 383 13.45 -15.57 18.06
N GLY A 384 12.74 -16.69 18.07
CA GLY A 384 11.30 -16.70 17.87
C GLY A 384 10.65 -17.95 18.43
N GLN A 385 9.31 -18.02 18.42
CA GLN A 385 8.60 -19.24 18.81
C GLN A 385 8.76 -20.32 17.73
N LEU A 386 8.75 -21.60 18.12
CA LEU A 386 8.86 -22.71 17.16
C LEU A 386 7.85 -22.58 16.01
N ARG A 387 6.62 -22.14 16.27
CA ARG A 387 5.57 -21.91 15.26
C ARG A 387 5.95 -20.96 14.12
N GLU A 388 6.99 -20.15 14.30
CA GLU A 388 7.50 -19.23 13.29
C GLU A 388 8.45 -19.92 12.29
N VAL A 389 8.86 -21.17 12.57
CA VAL A 389 9.62 -21.99 11.63
C VAL A 389 8.68 -22.42 10.49
N PRO A 390 8.95 -22.03 9.23
CA PRO A 390 8.05 -22.34 8.12
C PRO A 390 8.10 -23.83 7.75
N GLY A 391 6.93 -24.43 7.60
CA GLY A 391 6.78 -25.82 7.16
C GLY A 391 7.08 -26.85 8.25
N LEU A 392 6.72 -26.57 9.51
CA LEU A 392 6.78 -27.56 10.58
C LEU A 392 5.95 -28.81 10.26
N PRO A 393 6.39 -30.00 10.70
CA PRO A 393 5.55 -31.18 10.66
C PRO A 393 4.29 -30.97 11.54
N SER A 394 3.22 -31.67 11.19
CA SER A 394 1.96 -31.64 11.94
C SER A 394 1.30 -33.03 11.93
N ARG A 395 0.19 -33.17 12.64
CA ARG A 395 -0.62 -34.40 12.60
C ARG A 395 -1.02 -34.83 11.18
N TYR A 396 -1.13 -33.86 10.27
CA TYR A 396 -1.58 -34.08 8.89
C TYR A 396 -0.45 -33.97 7.86
N SER A 397 0.77 -33.59 8.28
CA SER A 397 1.92 -33.44 7.40
C SER A 397 3.17 -34.03 8.04
N ASN A 398 3.68 -35.12 7.47
CA ASN A 398 4.91 -35.77 7.91
C ASN A 398 6.16 -35.21 7.19
N THR A 399 6.10 -33.95 6.75
CA THR A 399 7.25 -33.29 6.12
C THR A 399 8.36 -33.13 7.13
N THR A 400 9.43 -33.90 6.95
CA THR A 400 10.65 -33.78 7.75
C THR A 400 11.24 -32.39 7.53
N LYS A 401 11.34 -31.59 8.60
CA LYS A 401 11.95 -30.27 8.56
C LYS A 401 13.31 -30.31 9.27
N VAL A 402 14.33 -29.78 8.59
CA VAL A 402 15.67 -29.64 9.14
C VAL A 402 15.99 -28.16 9.32
N ILE A 403 16.52 -27.81 10.49
CA ILE A 403 16.97 -26.46 10.84
C ILE A 403 18.31 -26.53 11.55
N TRP A 404 19.02 -25.41 11.56
CA TRP A 404 20.05 -25.17 12.56
C TRP A 404 19.37 -24.71 13.85
N PHE A 405 19.74 -25.30 14.98
CA PHE A 405 19.20 -24.99 16.30
C PHE A 405 20.30 -24.48 17.22
N GLY A 406 20.15 -23.26 17.72
CA GLY A 406 21.09 -22.58 18.61
C GLY A 406 20.66 -22.60 20.08
N GLY A 407 19.76 -23.50 20.47
CA GLY A 407 19.25 -23.59 21.84
C GLY A 407 17.94 -22.82 22.09
N LYS A 408 17.51 -22.81 23.35
CA LYS A 408 16.30 -22.12 23.82
C LYS A 408 16.55 -20.61 23.83
N ALA A 409 15.59 -19.83 23.32
CA ALA A 409 15.64 -18.37 23.38
C ALA A 409 14.79 -17.82 24.53
N GLY A 410 15.16 -16.66 25.08
CA GLY A 410 14.39 -15.98 26.12
C GLY A 410 15.23 -15.05 26.99
N ARG A 411 14.63 -14.52 28.07
CA ARG A 411 15.27 -13.52 28.93
C ARG A 411 16.58 -14.02 29.59
N GLY A 412 16.69 -15.32 29.83
CA GLY A 412 17.91 -15.96 30.35
C GLY A 412 18.85 -16.52 29.27
N HIS A 413 18.47 -16.43 28.00
CA HIS A 413 19.21 -16.99 26.86
C HIS A 413 19.08 -16.03 25.67
N ALA A 414 19.61 -14.82 25.86
CA ALA A 414 19.57 -13.78 24.83
C ALA A 414 20.42 -14.16 23.61
N GLU A 415 21.53 -14.86 23.85
CA GLU A 415 22.44 -15.34 22.82
C GLU A 415 22.23 -16.85 22.57
N PRO A 416 22.44 -17.31 21.33
CA PRO A 416 22.41 -18.74 21.01
C PRO A 416 23.61 -19.47 21.60
N GLY A 417 23.40 -20.73 21.97
CA GLY A 417 24.46 -21.67 22.34
C GLY A 417 25.11 -22.33 21.12
N LYS A 418 25.69 -23.51 21.32
CA LYS A 418 26.27 -24.30 20.24
C LYS A 418 25.18 -24.67 19.22
N TRP A 419 25.44 -24.34 17.96
CA TRP A 419 24.56 -24.68 16.86
C TRP A 419 24.71 -26.15 16.49
N VAL A 420 23.57 -26.84 16.42
CA VAL A 420 23.46 -28.24 15.97
C VAL A 420 22.38 -28.34 14.90
N LYS A 421 22.57 -29.24 13.94
CA LYS A 421 21.59 -29.46 12.87
C LYS A 421 20.55 -30.44 13.39
N VAL A 422 19.30 -29.99 13.52
CA VAL A 422 18.24 -30.81 14.09
C VAL A 422 17.14 -31.11 13.08
N LYS A 423 16.64 -32.34 13.14
CA LYS A 423 15.40 -32.77 12.53
C LYS A 423 14.26 -32.53 13.50
N ILE A 424 13.23 -31.81 13.05
CA ILE A 424 12.01 -31.57 13.82
C ILE A 424 11.02 -32.70 13.55
N ILE A 425 10.55 -33.36 14.60
CA ILE A 425 9.60 -34.49 14.55
C ILE A 425 8.38 -34.13 15.39
N TYR A 426 7.17 -34.28 14.82
CA TYR A 426 5.94 -34.12 15.58
C TYR A 426 5.62 -35.40 16.36
N THR A 427 5.59 -35.33 17.69
CA THR A 427 5.41 -36.51 18.56
C THR A 427 3.96 -36.75 19.00
N GLY A 428 3.03 -35.85 18.67
CA GLY A 428 1.65 -35.86 19.18
C GLY A 428 1.40 -34.78 20.24
N ASP A 429 0.11 -34.51 20.53
CA ASP A 429 -0.35 -33.56 21.56
C ASP A 429 0.28 -32.15 21.48
N GLY A 430 0.57 -31.66 20.28
CA GLY A 430 1.20 -30.34 20.10
C GLY A 430 2.67 -30.29 20.51
N ARG A 431 3.33 -31.44 20.70
CA ARG A 431 4.74 -31.56 21.06
C ARG A 431 5.61 -31.92 19.86
N TYR A 432 6.84 -31.44 19.93
CA TYR A 432 7.88 -31.55 18.91
C TYR A 432 9.17 -32.00 19.55
N ASP A 433 9.82 -32.98 18.92
CA ASP A 433 11.19 -33.40 19.24
C ASP A 433 12.16 -32.77 18.23
N LEU A 434 13.25 -32.21 18.74
CA LEU A 434 14.36 -31.70 17.94
C LEU A 434 15.51 -32.69 18.11
N THR A 435 15.65 -33.60 17.15
CA THR A 435 16.66 -34.66 17.16
C THR A 435 17.90 -34.19 16.40
N ASP A 436 19.07 -34.27 17.02
CA ASP A 436 20.36 -33.98 16.35
C ASP A 436 20.56 -34.94 15.17
N LEU A 437 20.88 -34.42 13.99
CA LEU A 437 21.09 -35.24 12.81
C LEU A 437 22.39 -36.04 12.85
N ASP A 438 23.40 -35.57 13.58
CA ASP A 438 24.70 -36.22 13.65
C ASP A 438 24.70 -37.33 14.71
N THR A 439 24.12 -37.08 15.89
CA THR A 439 24.11 -38.05 16.99
C THR A 439 22.86 -38.92 17.03
N GLY A 440 21.75 -38.46 16.44
CA GLY A 440 20.44 -39.12 16.56
C GLY A 440 19.77 -38.95 17.93
N GLU A 441 20.35 -38.15 18.84
CA GLU A 441 19.80 -37.91 20.17
C GLU A 441 18.78 -36.76 20.18
N SER A 442 17.78 -36.85 21.06
CA SER A 442 16.84 -35.76 21.30
C SER A 442 17.56 -34.61 22.02
N VAL A 443 17.67 -33.46 21.36
CA VAL A 443 18.28 -32.24 21.92
C VAL A 443 17.26 -31.46 22.73
N MET A 444 16.00 -31.43 22.29
CA MET A 444 14.94 -30.70 22.99
C MET A 444 13.54 -31.19 22.63
N MET A 445 12.75 -31.51 23.67
CA MET A 445 11.30 -31.62 23.57
C MET A 445 10.64 -30.25 23.79
N CYS A 446 9.79 -29.81 22.88
CA CYS A 446 9.18 -28.48 22.92
C CYS A 446 7.76 -28.42 22.35
N THR A 447 7.13 -27.25 22.45
CA THR A 447 5.81 -26.98 21.86
C THR A 447 5.91 -25.77 20.92
N LEU A 448 4.84 -25.50 20.16
CA LEU A 448 4.77 -24.38 19.22
C LEU A 448 5.10 -23.00 19.81
N VAL A 449 4.90 -22.81 21.11
CA VAL A 449 5.14 -21.54 21.81
C VAL A 449 6.55 -21.43 22.42
N THR A 450 7.32 -22.52 22.41
CA THR A 450 8.70 -22.52 22.91
C THR A 450 9.54 -21.59 22.05
N LYS A 451 10.22 -20.64 22.69
CA LYS A 451 11.16 -19.74 22.03
C LYS A 451 12.50 -20.45 21.80
N ILE A 452 13.01 -20.39 20.58
CA ILE A 452 14.26 -21.01 20.15
C ILE A 452 15.08 -20.04 19.30
N HIS A 453 16.39 -20.23 19.28
CA HIS A 453 17.27 -19.66 18.27
C HIS A 453 17.36 -20.65 17.10
N TRP A 454 17.07 -20.19 15.89
CA TRP A 454 17.06 -21.06 14.71
C TRP A 454 17.52 -20.35 13.43
N ALA A 455 17.98 -21.16 12.47
CA ALA A 455 18.26 -20.74 11.09
C ALA A 455 17.86 -21.84 10.08
N PRO A 456 17.55 -21.52 8.82
CA PRO A 456 17.14 -22.51 7.80
C PRO A 456 18.24 -23.55 7.53
N GLY A 457 17.88 -24.84 7.43
CA GLY A 457 18.83 -25.95 7.26
C GLY A 457 19.20 -26.32 5.81
N ASN A 458 18.95 -25.46 4.82
CA ASN A 458 19.08 -25.81 3.39
C ASN A 458 20.44 -25.49 2.75
N SER A 459 21.44 -25.00 3.50
CA SER A 459 22.73 -24.55 2.94
C SER A 459 23.92 -25.13 3.71
N ASP A 460 24.12 -26.45 3.61
CA ASP A 460 25.20 -27.17 4.31
C ASP A 460 26.59 -26.60 3.99
N ARG A 461 26.81 -26.26 2.72
CA ARG A 461 28.13 -25.82 2.22
C ARG A 461 28.60 -24.47 2.78
N GLU A 462 27.69 -23.57 3.10
CA GLU A 462 28.02 -22.21 3.58
C GLU A 462 28.14 -22.15 5.10
N PHE A 463 27.37 -22.99 5.81
CA PHE A 463 27.45 -23.09 7.27
C PHE A 463 28.74 -23.81 7.71
N ASP A 464 29.14 -24.88 7.03
CA ASP A 464 30.38 -25.62 7.33
C ASP A 464 31.63 -24.74 7.16
N GLN A 465 31.64 -23.90 6.12
CA GLN A 465 32.72 -22.93 5.89
C GLN A 465 32.77 -21.86 7.00
N TRP A 466 31.61 -21.43 7.49
CA TRP A 466 31.54 -20.48 8.59
C TRP A 466 32.00 -21.10 9.92
N GLN A 467 31.60 -22.34 10.22
CA GLN A 467 32.08 -23.06 11.42
C GLN A 467 33.58 -23.30 11.36
N GLN A 468 34.15 -23.70 10.21
CA GLN A 468 35.59 -23.84 10.07
C GLN A 468 36.35 -22.53 10.30
N LYS A 469 35.80 -21.40 9.83
CA LYS A 469 36.39 -20.07 10.00
C LYS A 469 36.31 -19.53 11.43
N ASN A 470 35.29 -19.94 12.19
CA ASN A 470 35.02 -19.45 13.55
C ASN A 470 35.17 -20.52 14.63
N ARG A 471 35.67 -21.71 14.29
CA ARG A 471 36.04 -22.73 15.27
C ARG A 471 37.15 -22.10 16.12
N PRO A 472 36.94 -21.89 17.43
CA PRO A 472 38.02 -21.40 18.27
C PRO A 472 39.19 -22.36 18.10
N GLU A 473 40.37 -21.84 17.76
CA GLU A 473 41.58 -22.64 17.65
C GLU A 473 41.71 -23.48 18.93
N GLU A 474 41.85 -24.79 18.80
CA GLU A 474 42.11 -25.69 19.92
C GLU A 474 43.47 -25.30 20.52
N VAL A 475 43.45 -24.37 21.47
CA VAL A 475 44.60 -24.06 22.30
C VAL A 475 44.78 -25.25 23.24
N GLU A 476 45.81 -26.05 23.00
CA GLU A 476 46.26 -27.11 23.92
C GLU A 476 46.34 -26.55 25.35
N ALA A 477 45.50 -27.09 26.22
CA ALA A 477 45.36 -26.65 27.59
C ALA A 477 46.60 -27.01 28.43
N LYS A 478 47.33 -25.99 28.89
CA LYS A 478 48.06 -26.07 30.16
C LYS A 478 47.08 -25.81 31.31
N PRO A 479 47.11 -26.57 32.41
CA PRO A 479 46.19 -26.38 33.51
C PRO A 479 46.62 -25.17 34.34
N ALA A 480 45.89 -24.06 34.21
CA ALA A 480 45.95 -22.96 35.16
C ALA A 480 44.59 -22.88 35.89
N ALA A 481 44.66 -22.97 37.22
CA ALA A 481 43.53 -22.84 38.11
C ALA A 481 42.83 -21.49 37.90
N VAL A 482 41.52 -21.52 37.67
CA VAL A 482 40.68 -20.33 37.58
C VAL A 482 40.12 -20.05 38.98
N GLU A 483 40.63 -19.00 39.63
CA GLU A 483 39.92 -18.32 40.71
C GLU A 483 38.73 -17.55 40.12
N SER A 484 37.57 -17.79 40.71
CA SER A 484 36.31 -17.13 40.37
C SER A 484 36.35 -15.64 40.75
N ALA A 485 36.13 -14.75 39.78
CA ALA A 485 35.84 -13.35 40.06
C ALA A 485 34.44 -13.22 40.71
N PRO A 486 34.28 -12.40 41.78
CA PRO A 486 33.00 -12.25 42.46
C PRO A 486 32.03 -11.35 41.69
N PRO A 487 30.71 -11.50 41.89
CA PRO A 487 29.69 -10.72 41.19
C PRO A 487 29.52 -9.35 41.84
N GLY A 488 29.63 -8.29 41.04
CA GLY A 488 29.21 -6.94 41.43
C GLY A 488 30.27 -5.87 41.24
N GLY A 489 30.36 -5.35 40.01
CA GLY A 489 31.19 -4.20 39.68
C GLY A 489 30.54 -3.38 38.57
N PHE A 490 29.36 -2.81 38.83
CA PHE A 490 28.88 -1.70 38.02
C PHE A 490 29.46 -0.42 38.62
N GLU A 491 30.25 0.30 37.84
CA GLU A 491 30.75 1.62 38.23
C GLU A 491 29.55 2.56 38.43
N VAL A 492 29.39 3.01 39.67
CA VAL A 492 28.33 3.95 40.04
C VAL A 492 28.77 5.34 39.56
N PRO A 493 27.96 6.03 38.75
CA PRO A 493 28.29 7.37 38.28
C PRO A 493 28.55 8.32 39.47
N PRO A 494 29.54 9.23 39.37
CA PRO A 494 29.89 10.12 40.47
C PRO A 494 28.76 11.04 40.92
N ASN A 495 27.74 11.26 40.08
CA ASN A 495 26.53 12.04 40.38
C ASN A 495 25.33 11.17 40.81
N PHE A 496 25.53 9.89 41.15
CA PHE A 496 24.44 8.98 41.51
C PHE A 496 23.60 9.48 42.69
N LEU A 497 24.23 10.12 43.69
CA LEU A 497 23.51 10.68 44.83
C LEU A 497 22.62 11.87 44.45
N GLU A 498 23.04 12.69 43.49
CA GLU A 498 22.24 13.81 42.95
C GLU A 498 21.07 13.28 42.11
N LEU A 499 21.32 12.31 41.23
CA LEU A 499 20.28 11.63 40.44
C LEU A 499 19.27 10.90 41.33
N ALA A 500 19.72 10.28 42.42
CA ALA A 500 18.85 9.64 43.40
C ALA A 500 18.03 10.66 44.19
N ALA A 501 18.58 11.84 44.48
CA ALA A 501 17.87 12.92 45.16
C ALA A 501 16.81 13.58 44.25
N GLU A 502 17.14 13.87 43.00
CA GLU A 502 16.17 14.35 41.98
C GLU A 502 15.07 13.33 41.70
N GLY A 503 15.42 12.04 41.68
CA GLY A 503 14.48 10.93 41.50
C GLY A 503 13.58 10.68 42.72
N ASN A 504 13.87 11.24 43.89
CA ASN A 504 13.13 11.01 45.14
C ASN A 504 11.86 11.87 45.26
N THR A 505 11.05 11.87 44.21
CA THR A 505 9.77 12.59 44.18
C THR A 505 8.67 11.82 44.93
N PRO A 506 7.62 12.50 45.42
CA PRO A 506 6.44 11.83 45.96
C PRO A 506 5.80 10.84 44.96
N GLN A 507 5.80 11.17 43.66
CA GLN A 507 5.27 10.27 42.62
C GLN A 507 6.10 9.00 42.46
N ALA A 508 7.44 9.11 42.43
CA ALA A 508 8.34 7.95 42.33
C ALA A 508 8.18 7.01 43.55
N ARG A 509 8.08 7.59 44.76
CA ARG A 509 7.80 6.82 46.00
C ARG A 509 6.46 6.10 45.94
N ALA A 510 5.41 6.75 45.43
CA ALA A 510 4.10 6.14 45.26
C ALA A 510 4.07 5.05 44.18
N TYR A 511 4.88 5.17 43.12
CA TYR A 511 5.04 4.14 42.10
C TYR A 511 5.72 2.90 42.66
N TRP A 512 6.87 3.06 43.33
CA TRP A 512 7.62 1.93 43.89
C TRP A 512 6.89 1.23 45.03
N ARG A 513 6.15 1.98 45.87
CA ARG A 513 5.30 1.37 46.90
C ARG A 513 4.26 0.43 46.30
N ARG A 514 3.60 0.84 45.20
CA ARG A 514 2.66 -0.02 44.46
C ARG A 514 3.33 -1.26 43.88
N ARG A 515 4.52 -1.12 43.29
CA ARG A 515 5.29 -2.25 42.74
C ARG A 515 5.75 -3.25 43.80
N CYS A 516 6.23 -2.78 44.95
CA CYS A 516 6.61 -3.68 46.05
C CYS A 516 5.39 -4.43 46.61
N GLU A 517 4.23 -3.77 46.67
CA GLU A 517 2.99 -4.40 47.13
C GLU A 517 2.43 -5.40 46.11
N GLU A 518 2.56 -5.11 44.82
CA GLU A 518 2.28 -6.04 43.71
C GLU A 518 3.19 -7.28 43.78
N TYR A 519 4.50 -7.08 43.95
CA TYR A 519 5.48 -8.16 44.13
C TYR A 519 5.13 -9.02 45.34
N ARG A 520 4.78 -8.40 46.48
CA ARG A 520 4.40 -9.12 47.69
C ARG A 520 3.14 -9.98 47.50
N LYS A 521 2.18 -9.54 46.69
CA LYS A 521 0.94 -10.27 46.41
C LYS A 521 1.11 -11.36 45.37
N THR A 522 1.99 -11.18 44.40
CA THR A 522 2.06 -12.03 43.19
C THR A 522 3.36 -12.83 43.06
N GLY A 523 4.40 -12.47 43.81
CA GLY A 523 5.75 -13.06 43.71
C GLY A 523 6.49 -12.72 42.40
N LYS A 524 5.99 -11.76 41.62
CA LYS A 524 6.55 -11.36 40.31
C LYS A 524 7.06 -9.93 40.32
#